data_AF-A0A430LGQ1-F1
#
_entry.id   AF-A0A430LGQ1-F1
#
_cell.length_a   1.000
_cell.length_b   1.000
_cell.length_c   1.000
_cell.angle_alpha   90.00
_cell.angle_beta   90.00
_cell.angle_gamma   90.00
#
_symmetry.space_group_name_H-M   'P 1'
#
loop_
_entity.id
_entity.type
_entity.pdbx_description
1 polymer ?
#
loop_
_entity_poly.entity_id
_entity_poly.type
_entity_poly.pdbx_seq_one_letter_code
_entity_poly.pdbx_strand_id
1 'polypeptide(L)'
;MAPTPSLGPREPHVPKKVPIGGDVMSIIVTLAAITALSAFLSQRFLAVKSWRRLPFVMWIVFAIYIDSYFFVIATAILQQVFGVNTNYNICHGAILLCLVCYVTTKILIYVFLVEKAYIIRSSAVRRMKSKLYLFNMFGMLGGYTVVVILNFIFRIAKIVNGECVIGMQSISMIPLITFDAVVNVYLTFLFLIPLKNLYSYKNLPRTNANARLRNVAFRTFVGACCTLLSSIVYVYTLLSSAVY
;
A
#
# COMPACT_ATOMS: atom_id res chain seq x y z
N MET A 1 13.40 6.38 24.59
CA MET A 1 12.81 5.56 25.65
C MET A 1 11.65 4.80 25.04
N ALA A 2 11.80 3.50 24.80
CA ALA A 2 10.67 2.66 24.39
C ALA A 2 9.67 2.59 25.56
N PRO A 3 8.35 2.66 25.32
CA PRO A 3 7.38 2.52 26.40
C PRO A 3 7.49 1.10 26.98
N THR A 4 7.83 1.02 28.26
CA THR A 4 7.85 -0.22 29.04
C THR A 4 6.45 -0.85 29.06
N PRO A 5 6.30 -2.16 28.84
CA PRO A 5 5.02 -2.83 29.00
C PRO A 5 4.65 -2.82 30.48
N SER A 6 3.65 -2.02 30.85
CA SER A 6 3.04 -2.03 32.17
C SER A 6 2.37 -3.39 32.41
N LEU A 7 3.05 -4.29 33.12
CA LEU A 7 2.48 -5.53 33.65
C LEU A 7 1.52 -5.18 34.79
N GLY A 8 0.26 -4.88 34.44
CA GLY A 8 -0.85 -4.97 35.39
C GLY A 8 -1.19 -6.44 35.69
N PRO A 9 -1.98 -6.73 36.74
CA PRO A 9 -2.32 -8.09 37.16
C PRO A 9 -2.99 -8.85 36.02
N ARG A 10 -2.54 -10.08 35.73
CA ARG A 10 -3.16 -10.95 34.73
C ARG A 10 -4.48 -11.50 35.29
N GLU A 11 -5.58 -10.78 35.05
CA GLU A 11 -6.91 -11.38 35.11
C GLU A 11 -6.99 -12.59 34.16
N PRO A 12 -7.71 -13.67 34.53
CA PRO A 12 -7.89 -14.81 33.65
C PRO A 12 -8.49 -14.37 32.32
N HIS A 13 -7.72 -14.57 31.25
CA HIS A 13 -8.05 -14.10 29.91
C HIS A 13 -9.21 -14.92 29.33
N VAL A 14 -10.43 -14.38 29.43
CA VAL A 14 -11.61 -14.94 28.78
C VAL A 14 -11.82 -14.18 27.46
N PRO A 15 -11.65 -14.82 26.29
CA PRO A 15 -11.83 -14.15 25.00
C PRO A 15 -13.30 -13.71 24.85
N LYS A 16 -13.51 -12.43 24.51
CA LYS A 16 -14.85 -11.91 24.29
C LYS A 16 -15.38 -12.42 22.94
N LYS A 17 -16.66 -12.81 22.93
CA LYS A 17 -17.34 -13.30 21.72
C LYS A 17 -17.47 -12.15 20.71
N VAL A 18 -16.92 -12.36 19.52
CA VAL A 18 -17.00 -11.39 18.41
C VAL A 18 -18.47 -11.23 17.99
N PRO A 19 -18.97 -10.02 17.71
CA PRO A 19 -20.32 -9.82 17.21
C PRO A 19 -20.51 -10.54 15.87
N ILE A 20 -21.60 -11.29 15.74
CA ILE A 20 -21.90 -12.13 14.56
C ILE A 20 -21.88 -11.30 13.27
N GLY A 21 -22.42 -10.07 13.31
CA GLY A 21 -22.41 -9.18 12.15
C GLY A 21 -21.01 -8.79 11.68
N GLY A 22 -20.07 -8.58 12.61
CA GLY A 22 -18.67 -8.26 12.27
C GLY A 22 -17.96 -9.43 11.62
N ASP A 23 -18.19 -10.65 12.12
CA ASP A 23 -17.58 -11.86 11.60
C ASP A 23 -18.11 -12.21 10.19
N VAL A 24 -19.43 -12.13 9.99
CA VAL A 24 -20.08 -12.33 8.69
C VAL A 24 -19.57 -11.32 7.65
N MET A 25 -19.47 -10.04 8.04
CA MET A 25 -18.95 -9.01 7.13
C MET A 25 -17.47 -9.24 6.79
N SER A 26 -16.65 -9.67 7.76
CA SER A 26 -15.24 -10.00 7.51
C SER A 26 -15.10 -11.15 6.50
N ILE A 27 -15.91 -12.20 6.64
CA ILE A 27 -15.94 -13.35 5.72
C ILE A 27 -16.34 -12.91 4.31
N ILE A 28 -17.42 -12.13 4.19
CA ILE A 28 -17.89 -11.62 2.88
C ILE A 28 -16.79 -10.79 2.20
N VAL A 29 -16.18 -9.86 2.93
CA VAL A 29 -15.10 -9.00 2.40
C VAL A 29 -13.89 -9.84 1.99
N THR A 30 -13.51 -10.83 2.79
CA THR A 30 -12.39 -11.74 2.50
C THR A 30 -12.64 -12.54 1.22
N LEU A 31 -13.82 -13.15 1.08
CA LEU A 31 -14.18 -13.92 -0.10
C LEU A 31 -14.25 -13.05 -1.36
N ALA A 32 -14.84 -11.86 -1.26
CA ALA A 32 -14.88 -10.88 -2.35
C ALA A 32 -13.47 -10.43 -2.76
N ALA A 33 -12.58 -10.19 -1.80
CA ALA A 33 -11.20 -9.80 -2.06
C ALA A 33 -10.40 -10.92 -2.75
N ILE A 34 -10.48 -12.16 -2.25
CA ILE A 34 -9.80 -13.31 -2.84
C ILE A 34 -10.28 -13.58 -4.27
N THR A 35 -11.59 -13.52 -4.50
CA THR A 35 -12.17 -13.74 -5.84
C THR A 35 -11.75 -12.64 -6.82
N ALA A 36 -11.78 -11.37 -6.42
CA ALA A 36 -11.33 -10.27 -7.26
C ALA A 36 -9.82 -10.36 -7.57
N LEU A 37 -8.98 -10.62 -6.56
CA LEU A 37 -7.53 -10.74 -6.72
C LEU A 37 -7.15 -11.91 -7.63
N SER A 38 -7.76 -13.07 -7.42
CA SER A 38 -7.52 -14.26 -8.27
C SER A 38 -8.00 -14.07 -9.70
N ALA A 39 -9.16 -13.42 -9.91
CA ALA A 39 -9.65 -13.10 -11.25
C ALA A 39 -8.70 -12.15 -11.99
N PHE A 40 -8.28 -11.05 -11.35
CA PHE A 40 -7.34 -10.10 -11.96
C PHE A 40 -5.96 -10.71 -12.21
N LEU A 41 -5.46 -11.52 -11.26
CA LEU A 41 -4.20 -12.24 -11.43
C LEU A 41 -4.28 -13.20 -12.63
N SER A 42 -5.37 -13.96 -12.74
CA SER A 42 -5.60 -14.90 -13.84
C SER A 42 -5.68 -14.19 -15.20
N GLN A 43 -6.42 -13.09 -15.28
CA GLN A 43 -6.48 -12.25 -16.50
C GLN A 43 -5.09 -11.74 -16.90
N ARG A 44 -4.28 -11.31 -15.94
CA ARG A 44 -2.91 -10.82 -16.19
C ARG A 44 -1.97 -11.94 -16.60
N PHE A 45 -2.09 -13.11 -15.99
CA PHE A 45 -1.29 -14.29 -16.29
C PHE A 45 -1.56 -14.79 -17.72
N LEU A 46 -2.84 -14.93 -18.09
CA LEU A 46 -3.25 -15.39 -19.43
C LEU A 46 -2.91 -14.40 -20.55
N ALA A 47 -2.83 -13.10 -20.23
CA ALA A 47 -2.38 -12.08 -21.19
C ALA A 47 -0.88 -12.18 -21.52
N VAL A 48 -0.08 -12.91 -20.75
CA VAL A 48 1.36 -13.08 -20.98
C VAL A 48 1.61 -14.23 -21.96
N LYS A 49 1.95 -13.87 -23.20
CA LYS A 49 2.31 -14.84 -24.25
C LYS A 49 3.75 -15.36 -24.15
N SER A 50 4.65 -14.61 -23.50
CA SER A 50 6.07 -15.00 -23.35
C SER A 50 6.65 -14.49 -22.02
N TRP A 51 6.96 -15.43 -21.12
CA TRP A 51 7.47 -15.17 -19.77
C TRP A 51 8.90 -14.63 -19.75
N ARG A 52 9.72 -15.03 -20.74
CA ARG A 52 11.16 -14.71 -20.79
C ARG A 52 11.46 -13.27 -21.19
N ARG A 53 10.51 -12.55 -21.81
CA ARG A 53 10.67 -11.15 -22.26
C ARG A 53 9.81 -10.16 -21.46
N LEU A 54 9.32 -10.55 -20.29
CA LEU A 54 8.48 -9.68 -19.48
C LEU A 54 9.27 -8.46 -18.98
N PRO A 55 8.73 -7.23 -19.15
CA PRO A 55 9.35 -6.03 -18.58
C PRO A 55 9.30 -6.11 -17.05
N PHE A 56 10.32 -5.56 -16.38
CA PHE A 56 10.45 -5.51 -14.91
C PHE A 56 9.17 -5.02 -14.21
N VAL A 57 8.48 -4.06 -14.83
CA VAL A 57 7.21 -3.52 -14.34
C VAL A 57 6.11 -4.58 -14.19
N MET A 58 6.04 -5.56 -15.09
CA MET A 58 5.03 -6.64 -14.99
C MET A 58 5.34 -7.59 -13.83
N TRP A 59 6.63 -7.84 -13.53
CA TRP A 59 7.04 -8.62 -12.37
C TRP A 59 6.60 -7.96 -11.06
N ILE A 60 6.76 -6.64 -10.94
CA ILE A 60 6.29 -5.89 -9.76
C ILE A 60 4.76 -6.00 -9.61
N VAL A 61 4.01 -5.91 -10.71
CA VAL A 61 2.55 -6.06 -10.67
C VAL A 61 2.15 -7.44 -10.14
N PHE A 62 2.81 -8.51 -10.62
CA PHE A 62 2.60 -9.85 -10.07
C PHE A 62 2.94 -9.94 -8.58
N ALA A 63 4.06 -9.33 -8.15
CA ALA A 63 4.43 -9.29 -6.74
C ALA A 63 3.38 -8.59 -5.86
N ILE A 64 2.81 -7.46 -6.30
CA ILE A 64 1.73 -6.76 -5.57
C ILE A 64 0.50 -7.65 -5.41
N TYR A 65 0.08 -8.32 -6.49
CA TYR A 65 -1.10 -9.21 -6.43
C TYR A 65 -0.86 -10.41 -5.52
N ILE A 66 0.34 -11.01 -5.55
CA ILE A 66 0.69 -12.15 -4.70
C ILE A 66 0.78 -11.73 -3.24
N ASP A 67 1.43 -10.60 -2.93
CA ASP A 67 1.52 -10.04 -1.56
C ASP A 67 0.12 -9.76 -0.98
N SER A 68 -0.74 -9.10 -1.76
CA SER A 68 -2.14 -8.83 -1.35
C SER A 68 -2.95 -10.11 -1.15
N TYR A 69 -2.77 -11.11 -2.02
CA TYR A 69 -3.46 -12.40 -1.91
C TYR A 69 -3.04 -13.15 -0.63
N PHE A 70 -1.73 -13.21 -0.38
CA PHE A 70 -1.19 -13.81 0.83
C PHE A 70 -1.66 -13.10 2.09
N PHE A 71 -1.68 -11.76 2.08
CA PHE A 71 -2.19 -10.95 3.18
C PHE A 71 -3.65 -11.29 3.54
N VAL A 72 -4.54 -11.34 2.54
CA VAL A 72 -5.96 -11.66 2.78
C VAL A 72 -6.12 -13.08 3.34
N ILE A 73 -5.40 -14.06 2.82
CA ILE A 73 -5.46 -15.44 3.34
C ILE A 73 -4.92 -15.52 4.77
N ALA A 74 -3.76 -14.93 5.03
CA ALA A 74 -3.13 -14.99 6.33
C ALA A 74 -3.98 -14.29 7.40
N THR A 75 -4.59 -13.14 7.08
CA THR A 75 -5.53 -12.47 7.98
C THR A 75 -6.82 -13.26 8.21
N ALA A 76 -7.36 -13.90 7.18
CA ALA A 76 -8.52 -14.79 7.31
C ALA A 76 -8.24 -15.95 8.27
N ILE A 77 -7.08 -16.60 8.11
CA ILE A 77 -6.64 -17.69 9.00
C ILE A 77 -6.48 -17.19 10.44
N LEU A 78 -5.85 -16.03 10.64
CA LEU A 78 -5.66 -15.45 11.98
C LEU A 78 -6.99 -15.09 12.65
N GLN A 79 -7.97 -14.59 11.90
CA GLN A 79 -9.27 -14.20 12.44
C GLN A 79 -10.19 -15.40 12.69
N GLN A 80 -10.29 -16.33 11.73
CA GLN A 80 -11.30 -17.40 11.73
C GLN A 80 -10.80 -18.69 12.38
N VAL A 81 -9.51 -19.04 12.23
CA VAL A 81 -8.96 -20.30 12.75
C VAL A 81 -8.38 -20.11 14.13
N PHE A 82 -7.49 -19.12 14.28
CA PHE A 82 -6.77 -18.91 15.53
C PHE A 82 -7.50 -18.01 16.52
N GLY A 83 -8.37 -17.13 16.02
CA GLY A 83 -9.06 -16.11 16.80
C GLY A 83 -8.08 -15.08 17.38
N VAL A 84 -8.07 -13.87 16.84
CA VAL A 84 -7.14 -12.79 17.27
C VAL A 84 -7.22 -12.44 18.76
N ASN A 85 -8.36 -12.76 19.40
CA ASN A 85 -8.62 -12.52 20.81
C ASN A 85 -8.11 -13.63 21.74
N THR A 86 -7.60 -14.76 21.23
CA THR A 86 -7.27 -15.92 22.07
C THR A 86 -5.95 -15.76 22.82
N ASN A 87 -4.94 -15.17 22.18
CA ASN A 87 -3.61 -15.05 22.75
C ASN A 87 -2.95 -13.72 22.40
N TYR A 88 -2.17 -13.19 23.34
CA TYR A 88 -1.35 -12.00 23.12
C TYR A 88 -0.39 -12.16 21.92
N ASN A 89 0.21 -13.34 21.76
CA ASN A 89 1.12 -13.61 20.64
C ASN A 89 0.42 -13.58 19.27
N ILE A 90 -0.83 -14.07 19.19
CA ILE A 90 -1.63 -14.03 17.96
C ILE A 90 -2.03 -12.59 17.65
N CYS A 91 -2.45 -11.83 18.67
CA CYS A 91 -2.77 -10.42 18.56
C CYS A 91 -1.58 -9.58 18.06
N HIS A 92 -0.40 -9.79 18.64
CA HIS A 92 0.83 -9.11 18.21
C HIS A 92 1.31 -9.59 16.82
N GLY A 93 1.13 -10.88 16.51
CA GLY A 93 1.41 -11.42 15.18
C GLY A 93 0.53 -10.81 14.09
N ALA A 94 -0.76 -10.60 14.39
CA ALA A 94 -1.72 -10.00 13.47
C ALA A 94 -1.34 -8.57 13.08
N ILE A 95 -1.01 -7.69 14.05
CA ILE A 95 -0.55 -6.33 13.71
C ILE A 95 0.75 -6.35 12.90
N LEU A 96 1.68 -7.24 13.24
CA LEU A 96 2.97 -7.31 12.56
C LEU A 96 2.80 -7.75 11.11
N LEU A 97 2.00 -8.79 10.88
CA LEU A 97 1.63 -9.24 9.53
C LEU A 97 0.99 -8.10 8.73
N CYS A 98 0.01 -7.41 9.31
CA CYS A 98 -0.65 -6.27 8.66
C CYS A 98 0.35 -5.16 8.30
N LEU A 99 1.23 -4.78 9.22
CA LEU A 99 2.24 -3.74 8.97
C LEU A 99 3.25 -4.15 7.90
N VAL A 100 3.77 -5.38 7.96
CA VAL A 100 4.73 -5.89 6.98
C VAL A 100 4.13 -5.94 5.58
N CYS A 101 2.93 -6.52 5.42
CA CYS A 101 2.26 -6.57 4.12
C CYS A 101 1.90 -5.17 3.61
N TYR A 102 1.40 -4.28 4.48
CA TYR A 102 1.11 -2.89 4.11
C TYR A 102 2.35 -2.17 3.58
N VAL A 103 3.45 -2.23 4.32
CA VAL A 103 4.72 -1.59 3.95
C VAL A 103 5.28 -2.19 2.66
N THR A 104 5.23 -3.52 2.52
CA THR A 104 5.70 -4.23 1.33
C THR A 104 4.90 -3.83 0.10
N THR A 105 3.58 -3.88 0.16
CA THR A 105 2.69 -3.42 -0.92
C THR A 105 2.98 -1.97 -1.31
N LYS A 106 3.16 -1.07 -0.35
CA LYS A 106 3.47 0.35 -0.62
C LYS A 106 4.81 0.54 -1.30
N ILE A 107 5.86 -0.16 -0.87
CA ILE A 107 7.19 -0.13 -1.53
C ILE A 107 7.06 -0.63 -2.96
N LEU A 108 6.36 -1.74 -3.19
CA LEU A 108 6.16 -2.29 -4.54
C LEU A 108 5.39 -1.31 -5.44
N ILE A 109 4.32 -0.68 -4.94
CA ILE A 109 3.57 0.35 -5.68
C ILE A 109 4.47 1.55 -6.00
N TYR A 110 5.26 2.02 -5.04
CA TYR A 110 6.17 3.13 -5.24
C TYR A 110 7.21 2.84 -6.32
N VAL A 111 7.88 1.69 -6.25
CA VAL A 111 8.85 1.25 -7.28
C VAL A 111 8.16 1.10 -8.64
N PHE A 112 6.94 0.57 -8.68
CA PHE A 112 6.15 0.47 -9.90
C PHE A 112 5.89 1.86 -10.53
N LEU A 113 5.47 2.84 -9.74
CA LEU A 113 5.20 4.20 -10.23
C LEU A 113 6.47 4.90 -10.71
N VAL A 114 7.58 4.78 -9.98
CA VAL A 114 8.89 5.34 -10.39
C VAL A 114 9.35 4.73 -11.70
N GLU A 115 9.25 3.41 -11.86
CA GLU A 115 9.66 2.72 -13.08
C GLU A 115 8.76 3.12 -14.28
N LYS A 116 7.45 3.25 -14.06
CA LYS A 116 6.51 3.78 -15.06
C LYS A 116 6.85 5.21 -15.45
N ALA A 117 7.14 6.07 -14.48
CA ALA A 117 7.52 7.47 -14.71
C ALA A 117 8.82 7.57 -15.51
N TYR A 118 9.81 6.74 -15.20
CA TYR A 118 11.08 6.66 -15.94
C TYR A 118 10.86 6.27 -17.40
N ILE A 119 10.06 5.22 -17.66
CA ILE A 119 9.75 4.76 -19.03
C ILE A 119 9.03 5.86 -19.82
N ILE A 120 8.03 6.53 -19.22
CA ILE A 120 7.23 7.56 -19.91
C ILE A 120 8.06 8.81 -20.23
N ARG A 121 9.00 9.19 -19.37
CA ARG A 121 9.79 10.40 -19.57
C ARG A 121 10.78 10.31 -20.74
N SER A 122 10.94 9.14 -21.38
CA SER A 122 11.75 8.93 -22.60
C SER A 122 13.09 9.69 -22.55
N SER A 123 13.78 9.65 -21.41
CA SER A 123 15.11 10.23 -21.31
C SER A 123 16.05 9.24 -22.00
N ALA A 124 16.68 9.63 -23.11
CA ALA A 124 17.61 8.81 -23.89
C ALA A 124 18.92 8.46 -23.14
N VAL A 125 18.90 8.50 -21.80
CA VAL A 125 20.06 8.39 -20.91
C VAL A 125 19.91 7.10 -20.09
N ARG A 126 20.99 6.33 -19.91
CA ARG A 126 21.00 5.05 -19.18
C ARG A 126 20.44 5.20 -17.74
N ARG A 127 19.66 4.20 -17.28
CA ARG A 127 18.99 4.09 -15.95
C ARG A 127 19.82 4.63 -14.77
N MET A 128 21.10 4.24 -14.71
CA MET A 128 21.99 4.55 -13.57
C MET A 128 22.77 5.87 -13.70
N LYS A 129 22.67 6.61 -14.82
CA LYS A 129 23.42 7.85 -15.05
C LYS A 129 22.59 9.13 -14.82
N SER A 130 21.27 9.02 -14.69
CA SER A 130 20.43 10.18 -14.40
C SER A 130 20.46 10.48 -12.90
N LYS A 131 21.11 11.59 -12.52
CA LYS A 131 21.13 12.08 -11.12
C LYS A 131 19.72 12.25 -10.55
N LEU A 132 18.73 12.55 -11.40
CA LEU A 132 17.33 12.69 -11.01
C LEU A 132 16.66 11.34 -10.69
N TYR A 133 16.99 10.27 -11.43
CA TYR A 133 16.51 8.91 -11.13
C TYR A 133 17.13 8.40 -9.84
N LEU A 134 18.44 8.61 -9.64
CA LEU A 134 19.13 8.20 -8.42
C LEU A 134 18.62 8.99 -7.20
N PHE A 135 18.39 10.29 -7.33
CA PHE A 135 17.82 11.11 -6.26
C PHE A 135 16.38 10.71 -5.91
N ASN A 136 15.52 10.44 -6.90
CA ASN A 136 14.18 9.91 -6.63
C ASN A 136 14.20 8.50 -6.04
N MET A 137 15.11 7.65 -6.51
CA MET A 137 15.13 6.26 -6.07
C MET A 137 15.76 6.13 -4.68
N PHE A 138 16.84 6.85 -4.36
CA PHE A 138 17.45 6.81 -3.02
C PHE A 138 16.81 7.78 -2.03
N GLY A 139 16.47 9.00 -2.46
CA GLY A 139 15.94 10.04 -1.58
C GLY A 139 14.54 9.72 -1.06
N MET A 140 13.60 9.42 -1.97
CA MET A 140 12.23 9.07 -1.55
C MET A 140 12.13 7.68 -0.92
N LEU A 141 12.89 6.68 -1.39
CA LEU A 141 12.89 5.34 -0.75
C LEU A 141 13.55 5.39 0.63
N GLY A 142 14.61 6.20 0.78
CA GLY A 142 15.23 6.46 2.07
C GLY A 142 14.26 7.16 3.04
N GLY A 143 13.56 8.19 2.58
CA GLY A 143 12.49 8.84 3.36
C GLY A 143 11.40 7.86 3.79
N TYR A 144 10.96 6.99 2.87
CA TYR A 144 9.97 5.95 3.16
C TYR A 144 10.47 4.97 4.23
N THR A 145 11.74 4.58 4.18
CA THR A 145 12.35 3.66 5.15
C THR A 145 12.34 4.25 6.57
N VAL A 146 12.61 5.55 6.72
CA VAL A 146 12.52 6.23 8.03
C VAL A 146 11.10 6.17 8.59
N VAL A 147 10.10 6.49 7.77
CA VAL A 147 8.68 6.47 8.16
C VAL A 147 8.22 5.05 8.53
N VAL A 148 8.70 4.03 7.80
CA VAL A 148 8.46 2.62 8.10
C VAL A 148 9.03 2.24 9.47
N ILE A 149 10.28 2.59 9.75
CA ILE A 149 10.93 2.28 11.03
C ILE A 149 10.14 2.92 12.19
N LEU A 150 9.71 4.17 12.03
CA LEU A 150 8.87 4.86 13.02
C LEU A 150 7.54 4.11 13.25
N ASN A 151 6.90 3.61 12.18
CA ASN A 151 5.68 2.81 12.31
C ASN A 151 5.91 1.49 13.08
N PHE A 152 7.04 0.82 12.87
CA PHE A 152 7.37 -0.39 13.63
C PHE A 152 7.60 -0.11 15.11
N ILE A 153 8.19 1.03 15.47
CA ILE A 153 8.48 1.41 16.87
C ILE A 153 7.19 1.78 17.62
N PHE A 154 6.30 2.56 16.99
CA PHE A 154 5.10 3.12 17.62
C PHE A 154 3.82 2.28 17.42
N ARG A 155 3.96 0.99 17.10
CA ARG A 155 2.83 0.06 17.00
C ARG A 155 2.22 -0.22 18.37
N ILE A 156 0.89 -0.34 18.44
CA ILE A 156 0.17 -0.72 19.66
C ILE A 156 -0.60 -2.02 19.41
N ALA A 157 -0.33 -3.04 20.21
CA ALA A 157 -1.17 -4.22 20.35
C ALA A 157 -1.41 -4.47 21.84
N LYS A 158 -2.66 -4.29 22.28
CA LYS A 158 -3.07 -4.50 23.67
C LYS A 158 -4.36 -5.31 23.68
N ILE A 159 -4.48 -6.20 24.67
CA ILE A 159 -5.73 -6.90 24.94
C ILE A 159 -6.43 -6.14 26.08
N VAL A 160 -7.64 -5.66 25.82
CA VAL A 160 -8.47 -4.95 26.80
C VAL A 160 -9.79 -5.71 26.88
N ASN A 161 -10.18 -6.17 28.08
CA ASN A 161 -11.43 -6.89 28.31
C ASN A 161 -11.65 -8.11 27.39
N GLY A 162 -10.59 -8.89 27.13
CA GLY A 162 -10.66 -10.07 26.28
C GLY A 162 -10.75 -9.79 24.77
N GLU A 163 -10.60 -8.53 24.34
CA GLU A 163 -10.54 -8.13 22.93
C GLU A 163 -9.14 -7.60 22.56
N CYS A 164 -8.61 -8.08 21.43
CA CYS A 164 -7.36 -7.60 20.85
C CYS A 164 -7.60 -6.27 20.13
N VAL A 165 -7.12 -5.19 20.73
CA VAL A 165 -7.13 -3.86 20.12
C VAL A 165 -5.81 -3.66 19.40
N ILE A 166 -5.89 -3.63 18.07
CA ILE A 166 -4.78 -3.41 17.16
C ILE A 166 -4.84 -1.97 16.66
N GLY A 167 -3.74 -1.23 16.76
CA GLY A 167 -3.69 0.13 16.26
C GLY A 167 -2.28 0.68 16.10
N MET A 168 -2.22 1.87 15.54
CA MET A 168 -1.01 2.68 15.43
C MET A 168 -1.26 3.99 16.17
N GLN A 169 -0.23 4.54 16.82
CA GLN A 169 -0.36 5.87 17.40
C GLN A 169 -0.56 6.92 16.30
N SER A 170 -1.42 7.90 16.56
CA SER A 170 -1.66 9.05 15.67
C SER A 170 -0.36 9.76 15.30
N ILE A 171 0.61 9.78 16.23
CA ILE A 171 1.95 10.35 16.05
C ILE A 171 2.70 9.70 14.87
N SER A 172 2.46 8.43 14.54
CA SER A 172 3.09 7.73 13.41
C SER A 172 2.18 7.58 12.19
N MET A 173 0.87 7.51 12.40
CA MET A 173 -0.09 7.47 11.29
C MET A 173 -0.07 8.77 10.48
N ILE A 174 -0.03 9.93 11.15
CA ILE A 174 -0.06 11.23 10.47
C ILE A 174 1.16 11.39 9.54
N PRO A 175 2.42 11.25 10.00
CA PRO A 175 3.58 11.33 9.12
C PRO A 175 3.56 10.31 7.97
N LEU A 176 3.07 9.10 8.21
CA LEU A 176 2.95 8.07 7.18
C LEU A 176 2.00 8.51 6.05
N ILE A 177 0.80 8.95 6.42
CA ILE A 177 -0.21 9.36 5.43
C ILE A 177 0.20 10.65 4.74
N THR A 178 0.79 11.60 5.46
CA THR A 178 1.34 12.83 4.87
C THR A 178 2.45 12.52 3.87
N PHE A 179 3.40 11.65 4.23
CA PHE A 179 4.47 11.25 3.33
C PHE A 179 3.92 10.57 2.07
N ASP A 180 2.99 9.63 2.23
CA ASP A 180 2.30 8.98 1.11
C ASP A 180 1.59 9.98 0.20
N ALA A 181 0.92 10.99 0.77
CA ALA A 181 0.26 12.03 0.01
C ALA A 181 1.27 12.87 -0.78
N VAL A 182 2.37 13.31 -0.14
CA VAL A 182 3.43 14.09 -0.80
C VAL A 182 4.05 13.31 -1.95
N VAL A 183 4.36 12.03 -1.75
CA VAL A 183 4.94 11.17 -2.79
C VAL A 183 3.96 10.99 -3.95
N ASN A 184 2.69 10.71 -3.66
CA ASN A 184 1.67 10.55 -4.70
C ASN A 184 1.46 11.85 -5.51
N VAL A 185 1.44 13.01 -4.86
CA VAL A 185 1.38 14.33 -5.53
C VAL A 185 2.63 14.55 -6.39
N TYR A 186 3.82 14.29 -5.83
CA TYR A 186 5.09 14.45 -6.54
C TYR A 186 5.16 13.60 -7.81
N LEU A 187 4.82 12.31 -7.71
CA LEU A 187 4.80 11.39 -8.85
C LEU A 187 3.75 11.80 -9.88
N THR A 188 2.60 12.29 -9.41
CA THR A 188 1.54 12.83 -10.26
C THR A 188 2.01 14.01 -11.11
N PHE A 189 2.73 14.96 -10.51
CA PHE A 189 3.35 16.06 -11.27
C PHE A 189 4.35 15.55 -12.30
N LEU A 190 5.18 14.56 -11.93
CA LEU A 190 6.17 13.97 -12.83
C LEU A 190 5.53 13.27 -14.04
N PHE A 191 4.32 12.70 -13.90
CA PHE A 191 3.53 12.18 -15.02
C PHE A 191 2.84 13.28 -15.85
N LEU A 192 2.33 14.32 -15.22
CA LEU A 192 1.61 15.40 -15.91
C LEU A 192 2.51 16.26 -16.80
N ILE A 193 3.75 16.52 -16.39
CA ILE A 193 4.71 17.35 -17.15
C ILE A 193 4.96 16.82 -18.59
N PRO A 194 5.39 15.55 -18.81
CA PRO A 194 5.57 15.02 -20.16
C PRO A 194 4.23 14.91 -20.91
N LEU A 195 3.12 14.65 -20.22
CA LEU A 195 1.79 14.57 -20.84
C LEU A 195 1.34 15.94 -21.39
N LYS A 196 1.60 17.03 -20.65
CA LYS A 196 1.31 18.40 -21.09
C LYS A 196 2.15 18.79 -22.29
N ASN A 197 3.44 18.44 -22.29
CA ASN A 197 4.31 18.70 -23.44
C ASN A 197 3.87 17.90 -24.68
N LEU A 198 3.40 16.67 -24.51
CA LEU A 198 2.81 15.86 -25.59
C LEU A 198 1.47 16.42 -26.10
N TYR A 199 0.65 16.98 -25.20
CA TYR A 199 -0.62 17.62 -25.57
C TYR A 199 -0.40 18.95 -26.31
N SER A 200 0.64 19.67 -25.93
CA SER A 200 1.06 20.92 -26.56
C SER A 200 1.77 20.71 -27.91
N TYR A 201 2.45 19.58 -28.12
CA TYR A 201 3.06 19.21 -29.41
C TYR A 201 2.04 18.54 -30.33
N LYS A 202 1.29 19.38 -31.06
CA LYS A 202 0.38 18.99 -32.15
C LYS A 202 1.09 18.23 -33.31
N ASN A 203 2.42 18.05 -33.26
CA ASN A 203 3.29 17.56 -34.34
C ASN A 203 4.11 16.29 -34.02
N LEU A 204 3.80 15.50 -32.97
CA LEU A 204 4.47 14.21 -32.75
C LEU A 204 3.73 13.08 -33.50
N PRO A 205 4.42 12.13 -34.19
CA PRO A 205 3.77 11.05 -34.93
C PRO A 205 2.82 10.23 -34.03
N ARG A 206 1.53 10.25 -34.38
CA ARG A 206 0.46 9.48 -33.73
C ARG A 206 0.62 7.98 -34.00
N THR A 207 1.52 7.33 -33.27
CA THR A 207 1.59 5.86 -33.23
C THR A 207 0.65 5.30 -32.15
N ASN A 208 0.05 4.14 -32.43
CA ASN A 208 -0.87 3.45 -31.52
C ASN A 208 -0.26 3.13 -30.14
N ALA A 209 1.06 2.98 -30.07
CA ALA A 209 1.81 2.79 -28.82
C ALA A 209 1.70 4.02 -27.90
N ASN A 210 1.86 5.24 -28.43
CA ASN A 210 1.80 6.48 -27.67
C ASN A 210 0.38 6.77 -27.15
N ALA A 211 -0.66 6.42 -27.93
CA ALA A 211 -2.05 6.56 -27.49
C ALA A 211 -2.43 5.57 -26.37
N ARG A 212 -1.99 4.30 -26.46
CA ARG A 212 -2.17 3.32 -25.37
C ARG A 212 -1.44 3.74 -24.11
N LEU A 213 -0.21 4.26 -24.23
CA LEU A 213 0.57 4.74 -23.10
C LEU A 213 -0.13 5.91 -22.39
N ARG A 214 -0.73 6.83 -23.16
CA ARG A 214 -1.52 7.96 -22.65
C ARG A 214 -2.74 7.50 -21.85
N ASN A 215 -3.52 6.54 -22.37
CA ASN A 215 -4.69 6.03 -21.65
C ASN A 215 -4.31 5.31 -20.36
N VAL A 216 -3.21 4.55 -20.35
CA VAL A 216 -2.70 3.91 -19.14
C VAL A 216 -2.25 4.95 -18.12
N ALA A 217 -1.50 5.97 -18.56
CA ALA A 217 -1.06 7.06 -17.70
C ALA A 217 -2.22 7.85 -17.10
N PHE A 218 -3.25 8.16 -17.91
CA PHE A 218 -4.45 8.86 -17.44
C PHE A 218 -5.23 8.02 -16.42
N ARG A 219 -5.38 6.72 -16.65
CA ARG A 219 -6.05 5.83 -15.69
C ARG A 219 -5.29 5.72 -14.37
N THR A 220 -3.96 5.65 -14.43
CA THR A 220 -3.11 5.68 -13.22
C THR A 220 -3.19 7.02 -12.50
N PHE A 221 -3.26 8.13 -13.22
CA PHE A 221 -3.45 9.47 -12.66
C PHE A 221 -4.79 9.60 -11.92
N VAL A 222 -5.89 9.16 -12.53
CA VAL A 222 -7.21 9.15 -11.86
C VAL A 222 -7.17 8.31 -10.59
N GLY A 223 -6.55 7.13 -10.63
CA GLY A 223 -6.36 6.29 -9.45
C GLY A 223 -5.55 6.96 -8.34
N ALA A 224 -4.48 7.70 -8.70
CA ALA A 224 -3.67 8.46 -7.75
C ALA A 224 -4.47 9.63 -7.13
N CYS A 225 -5.23 10.39 -7.93
CA CYS A 225 -6.11 11.45 -7.44
C CYS A 225 -7.18 10.92 -6.47
N CYS A 226 -7.82 9.79 -6.78
CA CYS A 226 -8.78 9.17 -5.88
C CYS A 226 -8.11 8.76 -4.55
N THR A 227 -6.92 8.15 -4.60
CA THR A 227 -6.19 7.74 -3.40
C THR A 227 -5.79 8.94 -2.54
N LEU A 228 -5.32 10.02 -3.19
CA LEU A 228 -4.99 11.29 -2.52
C LEU A 228 -6.20 11.90 -1.81
N LEU A 229 -7.34 11.98 -2.50
CA LEU A 229 -8.59 12.49 -1.91
C LEU A 229 -9.02 11.66 -0.70
N SER A 230 -8.99 10.33 -0.81
CA SER A 230 -9.31 9.44 0.30
C SER A 230 -8.37 9.65 1.49
N SER A 231 -7.06 9.80 1.25
CA SER A 231 -6.08 10.07 2.32
C SER A 231 -6.30 11.44 2.99
N ILE A 232 -6.62 12.48 2.22
CA ILE A 232 -6.88 13.82 2.76
C ILE A 232 -8.14 13.82 3.63
N VAL A 233 -9.22 13.21 3.15
CA VAL A 233 -10.48 13.08 3.92
C VAL A 233 -10.22 12.33 5.22
N TYR A 234 -9.46 11.23 5.17
CA TYR A 234 -9.14 10.45 6.36
C TYR A 234 -8.33 11.26 7.40
N VAL A 235 -7.30 11.99 6.96
CA VAL A 235 -6.50 12.86 7.84
C VAL A 235 -7.35 13.98 8.42
N TYR A 236 -8.22 14.59 7.62
CA TYR A 236 -9.13 15.63 8.08
C TYR A 236 -10.07 15.11 9.17
N THR A 237 -10.68 13.94 8.96
CA THR A 237 -11.56 13.30 9.97
C THR A 237 -10.79 12.94 11.23
N LEU A 238 -9.55 12.44 11.12
CA LEU A 238 -8.72 12.15 12.29
C LEU A 238 -8.35 13.41 13.07
N LEU A 239 -7.97 14.48 12.39
CA LEU A 239 -7.65 15.76 13.02
C LEU A 239 -8.87 16.39 13.66
N SER A 240 -10.04 16.35 13.00
CA SER A 240 -11.28 16.86 13.59
C SER A 240 -11.69 16.08 14.83
N SER A 241 -11.45 14.76 14.85
CA SER A 241 -11.76 13.89 16.00
C SER A 241 -10.79 14.05 17.17
N ALA A 242 -9.60 14.60 16.94
CA ALA A 242 -8.60 14.85 17.99
C ALA A 242 -8.75 16.24 18.65
N VAL A 243 -9.61 17.10 18.08
CA VAL A 243 -9.90 18.46 18.57
C VAL A 243 -11.14 18.49 19.48
N TYR A 244 -11.93 17.40 19.51
CA TYR A 244 -13.02 17.15 20.47
C TYR A 244 -12.61 16.11 21.50
#